data_AF-A0A4R0QFB9-F1
#
_entry.id   AF-A0A4R0QFB9-F1
#
_cell.length_a   1.000
_cell.length_b   1.000
_cell.length_c   1.000
_cell.angle_alpha   90.00
_cell.angle_beta   90.00
_cell.angle_gamma   90.00
#
_symmetry.space_group_name_H-M   'P 1'
#
loop_
_entity.id
_entity.type
_entity.pdbx_description
1 polymer ?
#
loop_
_entity_poly.entity_id
_entity_poly.type
_entity_poly.pdbx_seq_one_letter_code
_entity_poly.pdbx_strand_id
1 'polypeptide(L)'
;MDKCLQKVAVASVITLFSTTVLSSFNAYQDNSLLFGLTIYAQDPPADEDVPDANEWSLINNSRALYAEALEIVQDPAYTEADKPYALQPLDEINLVGLKAINKTQSRELVAQIEALYAQINRMSSMPQPAPIVTEEKENVPVATAYIADPEVKANTQTVLNEGTPGEITYTVTNGVRDQGTETIPMIPKRVSVGTKTEVVTEAIPAPAAVEELDANLEEGKRELKTPAVLGSKTTTTTYTLDNRNRHCQC
;
A
#
# COMPACT_ATOMS: atom_id res chain seq x y z
N MET A 1 13.50 9.44 0.89
CA MET A 1 13.47 9.84 2.31
C MET A 1 13.39 8.54 3.08
N ASP A 2 14.55 8.11 3.59
CA ASP A 2 14.76 6.88 4.35
C ASP A 2 14.18 7.01 5.78
N LYS A 3 13.75 5.89 6.37
CA LYS A 3 13.64 5.66 7.82
C LYS A 3 13.96 4.19 8.19
N CYS A 4 15.09 4.03 8.89
CA CYS A 4 15.56 2.81 9.55
C CYS A 4 14.60 2.14 10.58
N LEU A 5 14.53 0.80 10.49
CA LEU A 5 14.62 -0.30 11.51
C LEU A 5 14.00 -0.17 12.93
N GLN A 6 13.29 -1.23 13.41
CA GLN A 6 13.88 -2.31 14.27
C GLN A 6 12.88 -3.41 14.79
N LYS A 7 13.44 -4.64 14.95
CA LYS A 7 13.25 -5.70 15.97
C LYS A 7 12.36 -6.95 15.73
N VAL A 8 12.94 -8.06 16.20
CA VAL A 8 12.67 -9.51 16.01
C VAL A 8 11.90 -10.10 17.20
N ALA A 9 11.02 -11.09 16.95
CA ALA A 9 10.77 -12.21 17.88
C ALA A 9 10.12 -13.41 17.16
N VAL A 10 10.63 -14.61 17.43
CA VAL A 10 10.17 -15.92 16.93
C VAL A 10 9.40 -16.63 18.05
N ALA A 11 8.26 -17.27 17.75
CA ALA A 11 7.71 -18.36 18.57
C ALA A 11 6.81 -19.27 17.72
N SER A 12 7.05 -20.57 17.84
CA SER A 12 6.38 -21.68 17.15
C SER A 12 5.54 -22.45 18.18
N VAL A 13 4.28 -22.81 17.87
CA VAL A 13 3.53 -23.86 18.58
C VAL A 13 2.56 -24.55 17.62
N ILE A 14 2.73 -25.86 17.49
CA ILE A 14 1.81 -26.81 16.85
C ILE A 14 0.86 -27.34 17.91
N THR A 15 -0.44 -27.49 17.62
CA THR A 15 -1.31 -28.40 18.40
C THR A 15 -2.36 -29.05 17.50
N LEU A 16 -2.28 -30.37 17.40
CA LEU A 16 -3.28 -31.29 16.85
C LEU A 16 -4.19 -31.75 17.99
N PHE A 17 -5.51 -31.79 17.80
CA PHE A 17 -6.35 -32.82 18.43
C PHE A 17 -7.54 -33.21 17.53
N SER A 18 -7.67 -34.54 17.42
CA SER A 18 -8.72 -35.33 16.78
C SER A 18 -9.86 -35.59 17.76
N THR A 19 -11.10 -35.78 17.30
CA THR A 19 -11.92 -37.00 17.51
C THR A 19 -13.36 -36.82 17.00
N THR A 20 -13.90 -37.93 16.51
CA THR A 20 -15.26 -38.29 16.05
C THR A 20 -16.26 -38.35 17.25
N VAL A 21 -17.59 -38.49 17.16
CA VAL A 21 -18.45 -39.44 16.42
C VAL A 21 -19.97 -39.11 16.56
N LEU A 22 -20.80 -39.68 15.68
CA LEU A 22 -22.20 -40.18 15.86
C LEU A 22 -23.30 -39.15 16.25
N SER A 23 -24.43 -39.05 15.56
CA SER A 23 -25.37 -40.15 15.31
C SER A 23 -26.55 -39.72 14.42
N SER A 24 -27.02 -40.71 13.67
CA SER A 24 -28.17 -40.83 12.79
C SER A 24 -29.49 -40.38 13.42
N PHE A 25 -30.50 -40.05 12.60
CA PHE A 25 -31.71 -40.90 12.44
C PHE A 25 -32.54 -40.46 11.23
N ASN A 26 -32.93 -41.47 10.46
CA ASN A 26 -33.69 -41.41 9.23
C ASN A 26 -35.12 -40.90 9.45
N ALA A 27 -35.61 -40.12 8.49
CA ALA A 27 -37.03 -39.99 8.22
C ALA A 27 -37.52 -41.26 7.49
N TYR A 28 -38.57 -41.90 7.98
CA TYR A 28 -39.31 -42.92 7.25
C TYR A 28 -40.80 -42.84 7.58
N GLN A 29 -41.59 -42.73 6.50
CA GLN A 29 -43.00 -43.05 6.26
C GLN A 29 -44.06 -42.82 7.36
N ASP A 30 -45.19 -42.24 6.98
CA ASP A 30 -46.43 -43.04 6.98
C ASP A 30 -47.50 -42.52 6.00
N ASN A 31 -48.35 -43.46 5.64
CA ASN A 31 -49.26 -43.59 4.53
C ASN A 31 -50.51 -42.72 4.56
N SER A 32 -50.96 -42.47 3.34
CA SER A 32 -52.33 -42.17 2.96
C SER A 32 -53.29 -43.35 3.22
N LEU A 33 -54.50 -43.00 3.67
CA LEU A 33 -55.84 -43.49 3.29
C LEU A 33 -56.72 -43.87 4.49
N LEU A 34 -57.82 -43.16 4.67
CA LEU A 34 -59.14 -43.79 4.90
C LEU A 34 -60.29 -42.79 4.71
N PHE A 35 -61.24 -43.23 3.88
CA PHE A 35 -62.47 -42.57 3.48
C PHE A 35 -63.49 -42.48 4.63
N GLY A 36 -64.26 -41.39 4.64
CA GLY A 36 -65.51 -41.26 5.38
C GLY A 36 -66.38 -40.14 4.79
N LEU A 37 -67.37 -40.51 3.99
CA LEU A 37 -68.40 -39.63 3.43
C LEU A 37 -69.37 -39.19 4.53
N THR A 38 -69.68 -37.89 4.62
CA THR A 38 -71.02 -37.41 4.99
C THR A 38 -71.29 -36.06 4.34
N ILE A 39 -72.34 -35.99 3.53
CA ILE A 39 -72.89 -34.76 2.94
C ILE A 39 -73.99 -34.26 3.87
N TYR A 40 -74.03 -32.95 4.18
CA TYR A 40 -75.18 -32.05 4.01
C TYR A 40 -74.94 -30.73 4.79
N ALA A 41 -74.50 -29.71 4.06
CA ALA A 41 -75.02 -28.35 4.08
C ALA A 41 -74.22 -27.61 3.01
N GLN A 42 -74.88 -27.07 1.98
CA GLN A 42 -74.26 -25.98 1.25
C GLN A 42 -74.32 -24.79 2.20
N ASP A 43 -73.24 -24.61 2.98
CA ASP A 43 -72.95 -23.31 3.55
C ASP A 43 -72.96 -22.28 2.40
N PRO A 44 -73.51 -21.07 2.62
CA PRO A 44 -73.36 -19.99 1.65
C PRO A 44 -71.88 -19.83 1.29
N PRO A 45 -71.54 -19.39 0.07
CA PRO A 45 -70.17 -19.40 -0.41
C PRO A 45 -69.25 -18.70 0.60
N ALA A 46 -68.07 -19.29 0.82
CA ALA A 46 -67.00 -18.75 1.63
C ALA A 46 -66.56 -17.37 1.10
N ASP A 47 -67.27 -16.33 1.54
CA ASP A 47 -66.96 -14.90 1.32
C ASP A 47 -66.21 -14.32 2.54
N GLU A 48 -65.71 -15.18 3.43
CA GLU A 48 -65.23 -14.76 4.74
C GLU A 48 -63.81 -14.16 4.72
N ASP A 49 -63.04 -14.34 3.64
CA ASP A 49 -61.65 -13.85 3.53
C ASP A 49 -61.41 -12.82 2.42
N VAL A 50 -62.47 -12.30 1.77
CA VAL A 50 -62.35 -11.17 0.85
C VAL A 50 -62.41 -9.86 1.67
N PRO A 51 -61.43 -8.95 1.53
CA PRO A 51 -61.49 -7.63 2.16
C PRO A 51 -62.59 -6.77 1.53
N ASP A 52 -63.25 -5.93 2.33
CA ASP A 52 -64.16 -4.92 1.78
C ASP A 52 -63.40 -3.82 1.01
N ALA A 53 -64.11 -2.93 0.32
CA ALA A 53 -63.49 -1.90 -0.52
C ALA A 53 -62.51 -0.97 0.24
N ASN A 54 -62.81 -0.66 1.51
CA ASN A 54 -61.97 0.20 2.33
C ASN A 54 -60.74 -0.57 2.84
N GLU A 55 -60.94 -1.81 3.28
CA GLU A 55 -59.86 -2.72 3.68
C GLU A 55 -58.91 -2.99 2.51
N TRP A 56 -59.44 -3.22 1.32
CA TRP A 56 -58.68 -3.44 0.09
C TRP A 56 -57.85 -2.21 -0.28
N SER A 57 -58.41 -1.01 -0.16
CA SER A 57 -57.67 0.24 -0.39
C SER A 57 -56.52 0.38 0.60
N LEU A 58 -56.75 0.12 1.89
CA LEU A 58 -55.70 0.19 2.90
C LEU A 58 -54.59 -0.83 2.65
N ILE A 59 -54.93 -2.08 2.32
CA ILE A 59 -53.96 -3.15 2.03
C ILE A 59 -53.08 -2.77 0.82
N ASN A 60 -53.66 -2.26 -0.26
CA ASN A 60 -52.88 -1.93 -1.45
C ASN A 60 -52.02 -0.68 -1.30
N ASN A 61 -52.52 0.36 -0.63
CA ASN A 61 -51.71 1.53 -0.32
C ASN A 61 -50.51 1.14 0.55
N SER A 62 -50.75 0.28 1.55
CA SER A 62 -49.68 -0.22 2.42
C SER A 62 -48.69 -1.12 1.68
N ARG A 63 -49.16 -1.92 0.71
CA ARG A 63 -48.30 -2.74 -0.15
C ARG A 63 -47.40 -1.88 -1.04
N ALA A 64 -47.91 -0.77 -1.56
CA ALA A 64 -47.13 0.17 -2.36
C ALA A 64 -46.00 0.80 -1.53
N LEU A 65 -46.32 1.29 -0.33
CA LEU A 65 -45.32 1.83 0.60
C LEU A 65 -44.29 0.77 1.04
N TYR A 66 -44.74 -0.46 1.31
CA TYR A 66 -43.84 -1.57 1.58
C TYR A 66 -42.89 -1.87 0.41
N ALA A 67 -43.38 -1.83 -0.83
CA ALA A 67 -42.57 -2.06 -2.01
C ALA A 67 -41.52 -0.96 -2.23
N GLU A 68 -41.88 0.31 -1.97
CA GLU A 68 -40.94 1.44 -2.01
C GLU A 68 -39.82 1.27 -0.97
N ALA A 69 -40.17 0.92 0.27
CA ALA A 69 -39.19 0.62 1.31
C ALA A 69 -38.25 -0.52 0.89
N LEU A 70 -38.81 -1.56 0.27
CA LEU A 70 -38.06 -2.73 -0.17
C LEU A 70 -37.08 -2.40 -1.31
N GLU A 71 -37.46 -1.54 -2.24
CA GLU A 71 -36.58 -1.08 -3.33
C GLU A 71 -35.35 -0.35 -2.77
N ILE A 72 -35.54 0.54 -1.80
CA ILE A 72 -34.44 1.27 -1.14
C ILE A 72 -33.48 0.29 -0.46
N VAL A 73 -34.00 -0.71 0.26
CA VAL A 73 -33.19 -1.70 1.00
C VAL A 73 -32.48 -2.69 0.06
N GLN A 74 -33.03 -2.93 -1.13
CA GLN A 74 -32.45 -3.84 -2.13
C GLN A 74 -31.41 -3.16 -3.02
N ASP A 75 -31.22 -1.84 -2.92
CA ASP A 75 -30.16 -1.13 -3.64
C ASP A 75 -28.79 -1.67 -3.21
N PRO A 76 -27.95 -2.18 -4.13
CA PRO A 76 -26.59 -2.63 -3.81
C PRO A 76 -25.69 -1.53 -3.22
N ALA A 77 -26.05 -0.26 -3.39
CA ALA A 77 -25.36 0.88 -2.81
C ALA A 77 -25.93 1.33 -1.45
N TYR A 78 -26.95 0.65 -0.91
CA TYR A 78 -27.58 0.99 0.37
C TYR A 78 -26.55 1.01 1.51
N THR A 79 -26.52 2.11 2.27
CA THR A 79 -25.65 2.29 3.43
C THR A 79 -26.46 2.62 4.70
N GLU A 80 -25.82 2.58 5.87
CA GLU A 80 -26.46 2.98 7.12
C GLU A 80 -26.96 4.43 7.14
N ALA A 81 -26.38 5.31 6.30
CA ALA A 81 -26.83 6.69 6.17
C ALA A 81 -28.22 6.77 5.50
N ASP A 82 -28.60 5.74 4.74
CA ASP A 82 -29.84 5.70 3.96
C ASP A 82 -31.04 5.16 4.76
N LYS A 83 -30.77 4.66 5.97
CA LYS A 83 -31.76 4.09 6.89
C LYS A 83 -32.99 4.99 7.15
N PRO A 84 -32.86 6.31 7.38
CA PRO A 84 -34.03 7.16 7.56
C PRO A 84 -34.94 7.19 6.33
N TYR A 85 -34.37 7.11 5.12
CA TYR A 85 -35.14 7.10 3.88
C TYR A 85 -35.84 5.76 3.66
N ALA A 86 -35.22 4.64 4.04
CA ALA A 86 -35.85 3.32 3.99
C ALA A 86 -37.00 3.15 5.01
N LEU A 87 -36.91 3.79 6.17
CA LEU A 87 -37.95 3.73 7.21
C LEU A 87 -39.14 4.64 6.92
N GLN A 88 -38.91 5.77 6.24
CA GLN A 88 -39.95 6.76 5.93
C GLN A 88 -41.25 6.15 5.34
N PRO A 89 -41.21 5.37 4.23
CA PRO A 89 -42.43 4.79 3.68
C PRO A 89 -43.10 3.79 4.62
N LEU A 90 -42.34 3.07 5.47
CA LEU A 90 -42.91 2.15 6.46
C LEU A 90 -43.63 2.88 7.59
N ASP A 91 -43.11 4.03 8.03
CA ASP A 91 -43.71 4.86 9.09
C ASP A 91 -45.03 5.52 8.62
N GLU A 92 -45.21 5.72 7.31
CA GLU A 92 -46.44 6.23 6.70
C GLU A 92 -47.57 5.18 6.65
N ILE A 93 -47.24 3.89 6.81
CA ILE A 93 -48.24 2.82 6.80
C ILE A 93 -49.09 2.88 8.08
N ASN A 94 -50.41 2.91 7.91
CA ASN A 94 -51.35 2.73 9.02
C ASN A 94 -51.38 1.25 9.49
N LEU A 95 -50.34 0.85 10.22
CA LEU A 95 -50.16 -0.51 10.72
C LEU A 95 -51.27 -0.94 11.69
N VAL A 96 -51.81 0.01 12.47
CA VAL A 96 -52.91 -0.24 13.41
C VAL A 96 -54.18 -0.63 12.65
N GLY A 97 -54.49 0.10 11.58
CA GLY A 97 -55.61 -0.22 10.69
C GLY A 97 -55.44 -1.58 10.02
N LEU A 98 -54.24 -1.90 9.52
CA LEU A 98 -53.96 -3.22 8.94
C LEU A 98 -54.13 -4.37 9.94
N LYS A 99 -53.64 -4.20 11.17
CA LYS A 99 -53.78 -5.22 12.23
C LYS A 99 -55.24 -5.45 12.66
N ALA A 100 -56.10 -4.44 12.51
CA ALA A 100 -57.52 -4.56 12.80
C ALA A 100 -58.29 -5.38 11.74
N ILE A 101 -57.75 -5.49 10.52
CA ILE A 101 -58.32 -6.30 9.44
C ILE A 101 -58.00 -7.77 9.69
N ASN A 102 -59.01 -8.57 10.04
CA ASN A 102 -58.86 -10.00 10.27
C ASN A 102 -58.97 -10.81 8.97
N LYS A 103 -58.12 -10.48 7.98
CA LYS A 103 -58.05 -11.14 6.67
C LYS A 103 -56.63 -11.64 6.41
N THR A 104 -56.49 -12.75 5.70
CA THR A 104 -55.19 -13.39 5.46
C THR A 104 -54.18 -12.44 4.82
N GLN A 105 -54.61 -11.70 3.79
CA GLN A 105 -53.76 -10.76 3.06
C GLN A 105 -53.20 -9.63 3.94
N SER A 106 -53.99 -9.14 4.91
CA SER A 106 -53.55 -8.10 5.83
C SER A 106 -52.54 -8.65 6.83
N ARG A 107 -52.80 -9.85 7.38
CA ARG A 107 -51.89 -10.52 8.33
C ARG A 107 -50.52 -10.80 7.73
N GLU A 108 -50.48 -11.28 6.49
CA GLU A 108 -49.23 -11.53 5.77
C GLU A 108 -48.46 -10.23 5.51
N LEU A 109 -49.16 -9.18 5.08
CA LEU A 109 -48.53 -7.87 4.83
C LEU A 109 -47.98 -7.25 6.11
N VAL A 110 -48.71 -7.33 7.23
CA VAL A 110 -48.23 -6.90 8.55
C VAL A 110 -46.95 -7.63 8.94
N ALA A 111 -46.92 -8.96 8.77
CA ALA A 111 -45.73 -9.75 9.07
C ALA A 111 -44.53 -9.35 8.19
N GLN A 112 -44.75 -9.06 6.91
CA GLN A 112 -43.71 -8.58 5.99
C GLN A 112 -43.18 -7.20 6.39
N ILE A 113 -44.07 -6.26 6.72
CA ILE A 113 -43.70 -4.91 7.16
C ILE A 113 -42.88 -4.97 8.45
N GLU A 114 -43.32 -5.73 9.46
CA GLU A 114 -42.59 -5.87 10.72
C GLU A 114 -41.23 -6.55 10.53
N ALA A 115 -41.16 -7.56 9.65
CA ALA A 115 -39.91 -8.22 9.31
C ALA A 115 -38.92 -7.26 8.63
N LEU A 116 -39.38 -6.44 7.69
CA LEU A 116 -38.56 -5.44 7.00
C LEU A 116 -38.11 -4.32 7.96
N TYR A 117 -39.01 -3.83 8.81
CA TYR A 117 -38.68 -2.85 9.84
C TYR A 117 -37.60 -3.38 10.81
N ALA A 118 -37.72 -4.65 11.22
CA ALA A 118 -36.71 -5.32 12.04
C ALA A 118 -35.41 -5.55 11.27
N GLN A 119 -35.47 -5.89 9.97
CA GLN A 119 -34.30 -6.06 9.12
C GLN A 119 -33.52 -4.74 8.99
N ILE A 120 -34.17 -3.65 8.61
CA ILE A 120 -33.57 -2.32 8.47
C ILE A 120 -32.90 -1.90 9.79
N ASN A 121 -33.54 -2.18 10.93
CA ASN A 121 -32.97 -1.87 12.24
C ASN A 121 -31.84 -2.80 12.67
N ARG A 122 -31.77 -4.02 12.13
CA ARG A 122 -30.66 -4.97 12.34
C ARG A 122 -29.48 -4.72 11.40
N MET A 123 -29.68 -4.11 10.23
CA MET A 123 -28.63 -3.83 9.24
C MET A 123 -27.50 -2.96 9.80
N SER A 124 -27.78 -2.15 10.83
CA SER A 124 -26.80 -1.42 11.66
C SER A 124 -25.76 -2.31 12.37
N SER A 125 -25.86 -3.64 12.23
CA SER A 125 -24.95 -4.63 12.82
C SER A 125 -24.32 -5.61 11.81
N MET A 126 -24.47 -5.41 10.49
CA MET A 126 -23.69 -6.22 9.55
C MET A 126 -22.20 -5.97 9.78
N PRO A 127 -21.35 -7.02 9.83
CA PRO A 127 -19.92 -6.79 9.86
C PRO A 127 -19.56 -6.05 8.58
N GLN A 128 -19.06 -4.82 8.72
CA GLN A 128 -18.42 -4.10 7.62
C GLN A 128 -17.46 -5.07 6.92
N PRO A 129 -17.46 -5.14 5.57
CA PRO A 129 -16.47 -5.95 4.88
C PRO A 129 -15.10 -5.55 5.41
N ALA A 130 -14.34 -6.53 5.90
CA ALA A 130 -13.03 -6.27 6.47
C ALA A 130 -12.24 -5.43 5.46
N PRO A 131 -11.53 -4.37 5.92
CA PRO A 131 -10.80 -3.51 5.01
C PRO A 131 -9.88 -4.36 4.15
N ILE A 132 -9.93 -4.14 2.83
CA ILE A 132 -9.05 -4.82 1.90
C ILE A 132 -7.67 -4.18 2.07
N VAL A 133 -6.74 -4.91 2.67
CA VAL A 133 -5.36 -4.48 2.87
C VAL A 133 -4.48 -5.21 1.85
N THR A 134 -3.70 -4.47 1.08
CA THR A 134 -2.72 -4.99 0.12
C THR A 134 -1.39 -4.28 0.34
N GLU A 135 -0.28 -5.00 0.12
CA GLU A 135 1.07 -4.43 0.17
C GLU A 135 1.59 -4.18 -1.25
N GLU A 136 2.11 -2.98 -1.47
CA GLU A 136 2.82 -2.60 -2.70
C GLU A 136 4.27 -2.27 -2.36
N LYS A 137 5.22 -2.67 -3.22
CA LYS A 137 6.65 -2.47 -3.00
C LYS A 137 7.27 -1.61 -4.09
N GLU A 138 8.15 -0.71 -3.69
CA GLU A 138 8.89 0.18 -4.57
C GLU A 138 10.39 0.13 -4.24
N ASN A 139 11.21 -0.08 -5.26
CA ASN A 139 12.67 -0.15 -5.11
C ASN A 139 13.29 1.25 -5.13
N VAL A 140 14.18 1.53 -4.18
CA VAL A 140 15.01 2.75 -4.17
C VAL A 140 16.33 2.44 -4.89
N PRO A 141 16.67 3.13 -5.99
CA PRO A 141 17.87 2.85 -6.76
C PRO A 141 19.14 3.14 -5.97
N VAL A 142 20.21 2.39 -6.27
CA VAL A 142 21.52 2.54 -5.63
C VAL A 142 22.15 3.89 -6.01
N ALA A 143 22.45 4.72 -5.01
CA ALA A 143 23.24 5.93 -5.20
C ALA A 143 24.74 5.61 -5.28
N THR A 144 25.52 6.43 -5.99
CA THR A 144 26.99 6.29 -6.03
C THR A 144 27.65 7.40 -5.22
N ALA A 145 28.59 7.04 -4.35
CA ALA A 145 29.41 7.94 -3.56
C ALA A 145 30.89 7.79 -3.95
N TYR A 146 31.51 8.89 -4.37
CA TYR A 146 32.94 8.95 -4.69
C TYR A 146 33.76 9.41 -3.48
N ILE A 147 34.92 8.79 -3.29
CA ILE A 147 35.82 9.09 -2.17
C ILE A 147 37.20 9.35 -2.75
N ALA A 148 37.80 10.49 -2.39
CA ALA A 148 39.15 10.81 -2.80
C ALA A 148 40.16 9.93 -2.03
N ASP A 149 41.12 9.40 -2.77
CA ASP A 149 42.21 8.60 -2.23
C ASP A 149 43.56 9.25 -2.59
N PRO A 150 44.26 9.87 -1.63
CA PRO A 150 45.51 10.58 -1.89
C PRO A 150 46.71 9.64 -2.12
N GLU A 151 46.57 8.34 -1.88
CA GLU A 151 47.65 7.37 -2.03
C GLU A 151 47.68 6.72 -3.42
N VAL A 152 46.55 6.79 -4.14
CA VAL A 152 46.34 6.18 -5.45
C VAL A 152 46.52 7.20 -6.58
N LYS A 153 47.19 6.78 -7.67
CA LYS A 153 47.45 7.60 -8.86
C LYS A 153 46.16 8.25 -9.38
N ALA A 154 46.23 9.53 -9.71
CA ALA A 154 45.13 10.29 -10.28
C ALA A 154 44.45 9.56 -11.47
N ASN A 155 43.14 9.73 -11.58
CA ASN A 155 42.26 9.10 -12.58
C ASN A 155 42.12 7.57 -12.46
N THR A 156 42.68 6.94 -11.42
CA THR A 156 42.40 5.53 -11.11
C THR A 156 41.11 5.44 -10.30
N GLN A 157 40.22 4.51 -10.65
CA GLN A 157 39.00 4.26 -9.91
C GLN A 157 38.96 2.81 -9.42
N THR A 158 38.45 2.60 -8.21
CA THR A 158 38.27 1.27 -7.64
C THR A 158 36.93 1.20 -6.92
N VAL A 159 36.08 0.25 -7.30
CA VAL A 159 34.82 0.02 -6.60
C VAL A 159 35.13 -0.69 -5.28
N LEU A 160 34.81 -0.04 -4.16
CA LEU A 160 34.98 -0.59 -2.81
C LEU A 160 33.80 -1.52 -2.45
N ASN A 161 32.60 -1.16 -2.89
CA ASN A 161 31.41 -2.01 -2.84
C ASN A 161 30.39 -1.54 -3.88
N GLU A 162 29.57 -2.46 -4.38
CA GLU A 162 28.53 -2.20 -5.39
C GLU A 162 27.26 -1.54 -4.81
N GLY A 163 27.14 -1.44 -3.48
CA GLY A 163 25.91 -0.99 -2.82
C GLY A 163 24.77 -2.00 -2.92
N THR A 164 23.65 -1.68 -2.29
CA THR A 164 22.40 -2.45 -2.38
C THR A 164 21.21 -1.51 -2.49
N PRO A 165 20.23 -1.80 -3.37
CA PRO A 165 19.04 -0.98 -3.49
C PRO A 165 18.23 -1.02 -2.19
N GLY A 166 17.50 0.06 -1.92
CA GLY A 166 16.51 0.09 -0.83
C GLY A 166 15.15 -0.41 -1.28
N GLU A 167 14.22 -0.53 -0.35
CA GLU A 167 12.82 -0.91 -0.59
C GLU A 167 11.90 -0.11 0.33
N ILE A 168 10.85 0.46 -0.24
CA ILE A 168 9.73 1.08 0.47
C ILE A 168 8.51 0.19 0.27
N THR A 169 7.86 -0.20 1.35
CA THR A 169 6.59 -0.92 1.33
C THR A 169 5.47 0.02 1.70
N TYR A 170 4.40 -0.03 0.92
CA TYR A 170 3.20 0.77 1.10
C TYR A 170 2.04 -0.13 1.46
N THR A 171 1.30 0.28 2.48
CA THR A 171 0.04 -0.38 2.84
C THR A 171 -1.09 0.33 2.12
N VAL A 172 -1.81 -0.41 1.27
CA VAL A 172 -3.02 0.07 0.60
C VAL A 172 -4.21 -0.48 1.35
N THR A 173 -4.96 0.40 2.02
CA THR A 173 -6.20 0.04 2.73
C THR A 173 -7.39 0.63 1.97
N ASN A 174 -8.26 -0.24 1.45
CA ASN A 174 -9.43 0.17 0.64
C ASN A 174 -9.07 1.12 -0.52
N GLY A 175 -7.97 0.83 -1.21
CA GLY A 175 -7.47 1.65 -2.33
C GLY A 175 -6.73 2.93 -1.93
N VAL A 176 -6.60 3.23 -0.64
CA VAL A 176 -5.84 4.39 -0.14
C VAL A 176 -4.44 3.94 0.28
N ARG A 177 -3.41 4.52 -0.35
CA ARG A 177 -1.99 4.28 -0.05
C ARG A 177 -1.54 5.10 1.16
N ASP A 178 -0.77 4.51 2.05
CA ASP A 178 -0.11 5.20 3.16
C ASP A 178 1.13 6.00 2.71
N GLN A 179 1.89 6.54 3.67
CA GLN A 179 3.13 7.28 3.39
C GLN A 179 4.31 6.40 2.96
N GLY A 180 4.15 5.08 3.00
CA GLY A 180 5.25 4.13 2.81
C GLY A 180 6.16 4.02 4.02
N THR A 181 6.69 2.82 4.24
CA THR A 181 7.72 2.53 5.25
C THR A 181 8.93 1.95 4.54
N GLU A 182 10.11 2.49 4.82
CA GLU A 182 11.35 1.89 4.35
C GLU A 182 11.58 0.55 5.06
N THR A 183 11.51 -0.54 4.31
CA THR A 183 11.73 -1.90 4.81
C THR A 183 13.18 -2.33 4.64
N ILE A 184 13.85 -1.83 3.61
CA ILE A 184 15.27 -2.10 3.34
C ILE A 184 15.98 -0.76 3.09
N PRO A 185 17.00 -0.40 3.90
CA PRO A 185 17.76 0.81 3.66
C PRO A 185 18.68 0.68 2.44
N MET A 186 18.76 1.76 1.65
CA MET A 186 19.69 1.84 0.52
C MET A 186 21.13 1.96 1.02
N ILE A 187 22.03 1.11 0.50
CA ILE A 187 23.48 1.21 0.74
C ILE A 187 24.12 1.72 -0.55
N PRO A 188 24.82 2.86 -0.53
CA PRO A 188 25.38 3.43 -1.75
C PRO A 188 26.57 2.63 -2.25
N LYS A 189 26.71 2.54 -3.58
CA LYS A 189 27.94 2.12 -4.24
C LYS A 189 29.06 3.07 -3.86
N ARG A 190 30.18 2.57 -3.35
CA ARG A 190 31.35 3.40 -3.00
C ARG A 190 32.47 3.20 -4.00
N VAL A 191 32.95 4.27 -4.60
CA VAL A 191 34.06 4.28 -5.56
C VAL A 191 35.20 5.13 -5.01
N SER A 192 36.36 4.52 -4.82
CA SER A 192 37.61 5.23 -4.53
C SER A 192 38.16 5.85 -5.82
N VAL A 193 38.55 7.11 -5.77
CA VAL A 193 39.14 7.86 -6.90
C VAL A 193 40.51 8.38 -6.48
N GLY A 194 41.55 7.98 -7.19
CA GLY A 194 42.91 8.40 -6.93
C GLY A 194 43.09 9.91 -7.12
N THR A 195 43.82 10.53 -6.20
CA THR A 195 44.15 11.96 -6.15
C THR A 195 45.61 12.21 -5.76
N LYS A 196 46.46 11.18 -5.85
CA LYS A 196 47.89 11.28 -5.52
C LYS A 196 48.57 12.38 -6.32
N THR A 197 49.26 13.25 -5.59
CA THR A 197 50.07 14.34 -6.16
C THR A 197 51.26 13.78 -6.94
N GLU A 198 51.54 14.38 -8.08
CA GLU A 198 52.68 14.03 -8.93
C GLU A 198 53.77 15.08 -8.80
N VAL A 199 55.01 14.65 -8.56
CA VAL A 199 56.17 15.54 -8.41
C VAL A 199 57.21 15.14 -9.45
N VAL A 200 57.52 16.06 -10.36
CA VAL A 200 58.52 15.88 -11.42
C VAL A 200 59.66 16.86 -11.18
N THR A 201 60.90 16.37 -11.18
CA THR A 201 62.10 17.21 -11.05
C THR A 201 62.94 17.09 -12.32
N GLU A 202 63.23 18.23 -12.93
CA GLU A 202 64.01 18.36 -14.15
C GLU A 202 65.33 19.06 -13.84
N ALA A 203 66.44 18.55 -14.38
CA ALA A 203 67.75 19.18 -14.25
C ALA A 203 67.88 20.35 -15.24
N ILE A 204 68.39 21.48 -14.76
CA ILE A 204 68.72 22.63 -15.61
C ILE A 204 70.23 22.58 -15.86
N PRO A 205 70.68 22.51 -17.13
CA PRO A 205 72.09 22.44 -17.45
C PRO A 205 72.82 23.71 -16.95
N ALA A 206 74.07 23.54 -16.57
CA ALA A 206 74.92 24.63 -16.15
C ALA A 206 75.12 25.63 -17.29
N PRO A 207 75.26 26.93 -17.00
CA PRO A 207 75.56 27.93 -18.02
C PRO A 207 76.88 27.61 -18.73
N ALA A 208 76.99 28.02 -19.99
CA ALA A 208 78.22 27.86 -20.75
C ALA A 208 79.39 28.59 -20.09
N ALA A 209 80.60 28.07 -20.27
CA ALA A 209 81.80 28.72 -19.78
C ALA A 209 82.00 30.08 -20.48
N VAL A 210 82.37 31.10 -19.71
CA VAL A 210 82.72 32.43 -20.20
C VAL A 210 84.16 32.69 -19.77
N GLU A 211 84.99 33.15 -20.72
CA GLU A 211 86.37 33.56 -20.45
C GLU A 211 86.41 35.06 -20.15
N GLU A 212 87.12 35.43 -19.09
CA GLU A 212 87.38 36.82 -18.71
C GLU A 212 88.89 37.07 -18.76
N LEU A 213 89.31 38.23 -19.28
CA LEU A 213 90.73 38.58 -19.37
C LEU A 213 91.25 39.06 -17.99
N ASP A 214 92.30 38.44 -17.48
CA ASP A 214 92.96 38.83 -16.23
C ASP A 214 94.40 39.28 -16.50
N ALA A 215 94.69 40.55 -16.20
CA ALA A 215 96.00 41.15 -16.43
C ALA A 215 97.10 40.62 -15.49
N ASN A 216 96.75 39.90 -14.42
CA ASN A 216 97.69 39.32 -13.47
C ASN A 216 98.03 37.85 -13.77
N LEU A 217 97.36 37.22 -14.74
CA LEU A 217 97.59 35.84 -15.12
C LEU A 217 98.62 35.76 -16.26
N GLU A 218 99.55 34.81 -16.19
CA GLU A 218 100.56 34.64 -17.25
C GLU A 218 99.93 34.31 -18.61
N GLU A 219 100.53 34.83 -19.68
CA GLU A 219 100.05 34.63 -21.05
C GLU A 219 99.95 33.14 -21.40
N GLY A 220 98.77 32.73 -21.87
CA GLY A 220 98.47 31.35 -22.27
C GLY A 220 97.95 30.43 -21.16
N LYS A 221 97.82 30.90 -19.89
CA LYS A 221 97.19 30.13 -18.80
C LYS A 221 95.69 30.38 -18.71
N ARG A 222 94.96 29.38 -18.20
CA ARG A 222 93.53 29.44 -17.85
C ARG A 222 93.33 28.90 -16.44
N GLU A 223 92.59 29.64 -15.61
CA GLU A 223 92.23 29.22 -14.25
C GLU A 223 90.71 29.28 -14.05
N LEU A 224 90.16 28.31 -13.32
CA LEU A 224 88.73 28.28 -12.99
C LEU A 224 88.45 29.32 -11.90
N LYS A 225 87.77 30.40 -12.26
CA LYS A 225 87.36 31.45 -11.31
C LYS A 225 86.11 31.09 -10.52
N THR A 226 85.09 30.55 -11.18
CA THR A 226 83.82 30.16 -10.53
C THR A 226 83.30 28.86 -11.14
N PRO A 227 83.08 27.80 -10.34
CA PRO A 227 82.50 26.56 -10.84
C PRO A 227 81.03 26.79 -11.20
N ALA A 228 80.61 26.35 -12.38
CA ALA A 228 79.21 26.33 -12.75
C ALA A 228 78.48 25.20 -12.01
N VAL A 229 77.29 25.48 -11.49
CA VAL A 229 76.48 24.51 -10.73
C VAL A 229 75.22 24.18 -11.52
N LEU A 230 74.83 22.91 -11.52
CA LEU A 230 73.58 22.46 -12.12
C LEU A 230 72.39 23.01 -11.33
N GLY A 231 71.40 23.55 -12.03
CA GLY A 231 70.12 23.93 -11.43
C GLY A 231 69.12 22.76 -11.44
N SER A 232 67.98 22.95 -10.79
CA SER A 232 66.83 22.05 -10.89
C SER A 232 65.52 22.83 -10.89
N LYS A 233 64.49 22.27 -11.52
CA LYS A 233 63.11 22.75 -11.48
C LYS A 233 62.22 21.62 -10.98
N THR A 234 61.45 21.88 -9.94
CA THR A 234 60.44 20.95 -9.44
C THR A 234 59.05 21.45 -9.83
N THR A 235 58.27 20.57 -10.46
CA THR A 235 56.87 20.81 -10.81
C THR A 235 56.00 19.86 -9.99
N THR A 236 54.99 20.40 -9.31
CA THR A 236 54.04 19.63 -8.49
C THR A 236 52.63 19.78 -9.06
N THR A 237 51.99 18.65 -9.39
CA THR A 237 50.63 18.60 -9.91
C THR A 237 49.70 17.99 -8.86
N THR A 238 48.73 18.78 -8.39
CA THR A 238 47.75 18.37 -7.38
C THR A 238 46.41 18.05 -8.04
N TYR A 239 45.75 16.99 -7.59
CA TYR A 239 44.45 16.53 -8.09
C TYR A 239 43.41 16.59 -6.97
N THR A 240 42.19 16.98 -7.33
CA THR A 240 41.05 17.07 -6.40
C THR A 240 39.82 16.41 -7.01
N LEU A 241 39.10 15.62 -6.22
CA LEU A 241 37.83 15.03 -6.63
C LEU A 241 36.75 16.12 -6.73
N ASP A 242 36.13 16.26 -7.90
CA ASP A 242 34.98 17.15 -8.09
C ASP A 242 33.68 16.43 -7.68
N ASN A 243 33.13 16.82 -6.53
CA ASN A 243 31.88 16.27 -6.01
C ASN A 243 30.62 16.97 -6.57
N ARG A 244 30.77 17.83 -7.59
CA ARG A 244 29.61 18.44 -8.23
C ARG A 244 28.90 17.39 -9.07
N ASN A 245 27.79 16.90 -8.54
CA ASN A 245 26.75 16.25 -9.31
C ASN A 245 26.24 17.26 -10.35
N ARG A 246 26.90 17.34 -11.50
CA ARG A 246 26.35 18.05 -12.65
C ARG A 246 25.12 17.26 -13.07
N HIS A 247 23.94 17.73 -12.65
CA HIS A 247 22.69 17.41 -13.33
C HIS A 247 22.94 17.65 -14.82
N CYS A 248 23.18 16.60 -15.60
CA CYS A 248 22.95 16.68 -17.03
C CYS A 248 21.45 16.89 -17.18
N GLN A 249 21.05 18.15 -17.29
CA GLN A 249 19.78 18.50 -17.90
C GLN A 249 19.94 18.18 -19.38
N CYS A 250 19.38 17.05 -19.80
CA CYS A 250 19.10 16.73 -21.19
C CYS A 250 17.58 16.77 -21.36
#